data_AF-A0A971E4T3-F1
#
_entry.id   AF-A0A971E4T3-F1
#
_cell.length_a   1.000
_cell.length_b   1.000
_cell.length_c   1.000
_cell.angle_alpha   90.00
_cell.angle_beta   90.00
_cell.angle_gamma   90.00
#
_symmetry.space_group_name_H-M   'P 1'
#
loop_
_entity.id
_entity.type
_entity.pdbx_description
1 polymer ?
#
loop_
_entity_poly.entity_id
_entity_poly.type
_entity_poly.pdbx_seq_one_letter_code
_entity_poly.pdbx_strand_id
1 'polypeptide(L)'
;MNQWSPKRATEWYVSQPWLVGCNFLPSTAINQLEMWQAETYDPATIDRELGWAESLGFNTIRVYLHDLVWHHDPIGFAERIDDFLGIASRHGMRTLLTLFDDC
;
A
#
# COMPACT_ATOMS: atom_id res chain seq x y z
N MET A 1 2.40 14.31 -21.93
CA MET A 1 3.39 14.05 -20.86
C MET A 1 4.73 13.80 -21.53
N ASN A 2 5.76 14.61 -21.26
CA ASN A 2 7.09 14.42 -21.87
C ASN A 2 7.95 13.52 -20.97
N GLN A 3 8.62 12.56 -21.59
CA GLN A 3 9.55 11.65 -20.92
C GLN A 3 10.70 12.43 -20.25
N TRP A 4 11.06 12.05 -19.03
CA TRP A 4 12.21 12.65 -18.35
C TRP A 4 13.52 12.30 -19.06
N SER A 5 14.48 13.22 -19.05
CA SER A 5 15.84 12.91 -19.48
C SER A 5 16.48 11.89 -18.51
N PRO A 6 17.44 11.07 -18.97
CA PRO A 6 18.14 10.13 -18.10
C PRO A 6 18.74 10.80 -16.86
N LYS A 7 19.32 12.00 -17.02
CA LYS A 7 19.88 12.79 -15.92
C LYS A 7 18.84 13.13 -14.86
N ARG A 8 17.66 13.63 -15.26
CA ARG A 8 16.58 13.99 -14.33
C ARG A 8 16.05 12.76 -13.59
N ALA A 9 15.90 11.63 -14.27
CA ALA A 9 15.47 10.37 -13.64
C ALA A 9 16.47 9.89 -12.59
N THR A 10 17.77 9.92 -12.91
CA THR A 10 18.84 9.56 -11.97
C THR A 10 18.88 10.50 -10.76
N GLU A 11 18.82 11.82 -10.98
CA GLU A 11 18.83 12.81 -9.89
C GLU A 11 17.66 12.61 -8.93
N TRP A 12 16.46 12.37 -9.45
CA TRP A 12 15.29 12.05 -8.64
C TRP A 12 15.44 10.75 -7.87
N TYR A 13 16.00 9.70 -8.48
CA TYR A 13 16.20 8.41 -7.80
C TYR A 13 17.21 8.52 -6.66
N VAL A 14 18.34 9.20 -6.90
CA VAL A 14 19.39 9.42 -5.89
C VAL A 14 18.90 10.30 -4.73
N SER A 15 17.94 11.20 -4.97
CA SER A 15 17.37 12.02 -3.89
C SER A 15 16.41 11.26 -2.97
N GLN A 16 16.05 10.01 -3.27
CA GLN A 16 15.17 9.22 -2.42
C GLN A 16 15.97 8.60 -1.26
N PRO A 17 15.38 8.52 -0.05
CA PRO A 17 15.98 7.73 1.03
C PRO A 17 16.03 6.25 0.65
N TRP A 18 16.89 5.50 1.33
CA TRP A 18 16.92 4.04 1.21
C TRP A 18 15.56 3.47 1.60
N LEU A 19 14.94 2.70 0.71
CA LEU A 19 13.61 2.11 0.93
C LEU A 19 13.75 0.84 1.77
N VAL A 20 13.12 0.82 2.94
CA VAL A 20 13.08 -0.34 3.84
C VAL A 20 11.63 -0.64 4.16
N GLY A 21 11.23 -1.89 3.98
CA GLY A 21 9.82 -2.24 4.05
C GLY A 21 9.56 -3.73 3.94
N CYS A 22 8.27 -4.07 3.89
CA CYS A 22 7.77 -5.42 3.72
C CYS A 22 6.61 -5.47 2.72
N ASN A 23 6.26 -6.69 2.29
CA ASN A 23 4.93 -6.95 1.78
C ASN A 23 3.99 -7.00 2.98
N PHE A 24 2.96 -6.18 2.97
CA PHE A 24 2.04 -6.02 4.08
C PHE A 24 0.73 -6.77 3.81
N LEU A 25 0.29 -7.50 4.82
CA LEU A 25 -1.02 -8.09 4.95
C LEU A 25 -1.37 -7.99 6.44
N PRO A 26 -2.54 -7.47 6.83
CA PRO A 26 -2.88 -7.37 8.23
C PRO A 26 -3.03 -8.76 8.84
N SER A 27 -2.74 -8.92 10.13
CA SER A 27 -2.89 -10.22 10.81
C SER A 27 -4.32 -10.78 10.81
N THR A 28 -5.31 -9.97 10.44
CA THR A 28 -6.72 -10.33 10.30
C THR A 28 -7.12 -10.85 8.92
N ALA A 29 -6.20 -10.84 7.94
CA ALA A 29 -6.48 -11.32 6.59
C ALA A 29 -5.51 -12.44 6.20
N ILE A 30 -6.01 -13.47 5.52
CA ILE A 30 -5.23 -14.59 5.01
C ILE A 30 -4.65 -14.32 3.62
N ASN A 31 -5.26 -13.40 2.87
CA ASN A 31 -4.82 -12.97 1.54
C ASN A 31 -5.29 -11.54 1.23
N GLN A 32 -4.86 -11.01 0.08
CA GLN A 32 -5.24 -9.67 -0.36
C GLN A 32 -6.76 -9.51 -0.56
N LEU A 33 -7.50 -10.59 -0.80
CA LEU A 33 -8.90 -10.51 -1.20
C LEU A 33 -9.69 -10.20 0.06
N GLU A 34 -9.42 -10.98 1.11
CA GLU A 34 -9.94 -10.75 2.45
C GLU A 34 -9.46 -9.42 3.02
N MET A 35 -8.24 -8.97 2.74
CA MET A 35 -7.79 -7.65 3.20
C MET A 35 -8.68 -6.51 2.67
N TRP A 36 -9.13 -6.59 1.40
CA TRP A 36 -9.78 -5.47 0.72
C TRP A 36 -11.31 -5.59 0.59
N GLN A 37 -11.90 -6.71 1.00
CA GLN A 37 -13.36 -6.89 1.04
C GLN A 37 -14.00 -5.96 2.09
N ALA A 38 -15.21 -5.48 1.80
CA ALA A 38 -15.89 -4.52 2.67
C ALA A 38 -16.20 -5.11 4.06
N GLU A 39 -16.50 -6.40 4.11
CA GLU A 39 -16.89 -7.14 5.31
C GLU A 39 -15.72 -7.38 6.27
N THR A 40 -14.48 -7.37 5.77
CA THR A 40 -13.28 -7.80 6.47
C THR A 40 -12.19 -6.72 6.53
N TYR A 41 -12.34 -5.61 5.80
CA TYR A 41 -11.44 -4.47 5.88
C TYR A 41 -11.41 -3.90 7.32
N ASP A 42 -10.27 -4.04 7.98
CA ASP A 42 -10.06 -3.64 9.38
C ASP A 42 -9.01 -2.51 9.48
N PRO A 43 -9.42 -1.24 9.35
CA PRO A 43 -8.49 -0.10 9.39
C PRO A 43 -7.83 0.07 10.76
N ALA A 44 -8.45 -0.41 11.85
CA ALA A 44 -7.88 -0.29 13.19
C ALA A 44 -6.69 -1.24 13.38
N THR A 45 -6.78 -2.47 12.86
CA THR A 45 -5.64 -3.39 12.82
C THR A 45 -4.55 -2.90 11.88
N ILE A 46 -4.91 -2.37 10.70
CA ILE A 46 -3.94 -1.80 9.76
C ILE A 46 -3.15 -0.66 10.40
N ASP A 47 -3.81 0.32 11.03
CA ASP A 47 -3.17 1.45 11.71
C ASP A 47 -2.20 0.98 12.82
N ARG A 48 -2.65 0.02 13.66
CA ARG A 48 -1.79 -0.57 14.70
C ARG A 48 -0.52 -1.21 14.12
N GLU A 49 -0.66 -2.01 13.07
CA GLU A 49 0.45 -2.78 12.51
C GLU A 49 1.40 -1.92 11.67
N LEU A 50 0.89 -0.89 10.99
CA LEU A 50 1.73 0.13 10.36
C LEU A 50 2.49 0.96 11.41
N GLY A 51 1.91 1.18 12.59
CA GLY A 51 2.63 1.73 13.74
C GLY A 51 3.79 0.84 14.22
N TRP A 52 3.65 -0.48 14.16
CA TRP A 52 4.77 -1.39 14.45
C TRP A 52 5.86 -1.29 13.37
N ALA A 53 5.47 -1.28 12.09
CA ALA A 53 6.40 -1.10 10.98
C ALA A 53 7.18 0.22 11.10
N GLU A 54 6.52 1.32 11.48
CA GLU A 54 7.14 2.61 11.75
C GLU A 54 8.17 2.49 12.89
N SER A 55 7.80 1.86 14.01
CA SER A 55 8.70 1.67 15.16
C SER A 55 9.95 0.84 14.85
N LEU A 56 9.88 -0.03 13.84
CA LEU A 56 10.99 -0.83 13.33
C LEU A 56 11.87 -0.06 12.32
N GLY A 57 11.47 1.16 11.95
CA GLY A 57 12.20 2.01 11.01
C GLY A 57 11.87 1.73 9.53
N PHE A 58 10.75 1.07 9.24
CA PHE A 58 10.28 0.95 7.86
C PHE A 58 9.77 2.30 7.36
N ASN A 59 9.89 2.52 6.05
CA ASN A 59 9.41 3.72 5.37
C ASN A 59 8.63 3.41 4.08
N THR A 60 8.47 2.13 3.77
CA THR A 60 7.80 1.65 2.56
C THR A 60 7.02 0.39 2.89
N ILE A 61 5.83 0.25 2.31
CA ILE A 61 5.02 -0.97 2.39
C ILE A 61 4.51 -1.34 1.00
N ARG A 62 4.50 -2.63 0.70
CA ARG A 62 3.96 -3.15 -0.55
C ARG A 62 2.67 -3.91 -0.28
N VAL A 63 1.60 -3.52 -0.96
CA VAL A 63 0.30 -4.18 -0.89
C VAL A 63 -0.16 -4.59 -2.28
N TYR A 64 -1.05 -5.58 -2.34
CA TYR A 64 -1.55 -6.17 -3.57
C TYR A 64 -3.01 -5.82 -3.73
N LEU A 65 -3.38 -5.39 -4.94
CA LEU A 65 -4.74 -5.01 -5.29
C LEU A 65 -5.33 -6.10 -6.20
N HIS A 66 -6.21 -6.93 -5.64
CA HIS A 66 -6.81 -8.04 -6.37
C HIS A 66 -8.01 -7.58 -7.20
N ASP A 67 -8.06 -8.05 -8.43
CA ASP A 67 -9.04 -7.64 -9.43
C ASP A 67 -10.49 -8.04 -9.08
N LEU A 68 -10.73 -9.17 -8.41
CA LEU A 68 -12.06 -9.59 -7.99
C LEU A 68 -12.76 -8.59 -7.06
N VAL A 69 -12.01 -7.91 -6.18
CA VAL A 69 -12.60 -6.85 -5.33
C VAL A 69 -13.08 -5.69 -6.17
N TRP A 70 -12.28 -5.30 -7.18
CA TRP A 70 -12.65 -4.27 -8.14
C TRP A 70 -13.88 -4.64 -8.97
N HIS A 71 -13.98 -5.89 -9.43
CA HIS A 71 -15.14 -6.36 -10.19
C HIS A 71 -16.43 -6.36 -9.36
N HIS A 72 -16.34 -6.60 -8.06
CA HIS A 72 -17.50 -6.68 -7.17
C HIS A 72 -17.94 -5.31 -6.62
N ASP A 73 -16.99 -4.50 -6.14
CA ASP A 73 -17.26 -3.20 -5.49
C ASP A 73 -16.15 -2.18 -5.82
N PRO A 74 -16.14 -1.59 -7.03
CA PRO A 74 -15.06 -0.70 -7.46
C PRO A 74 -15.02 0.62 -6.67
N ILE A 75 -16.19 1.16 -6.30
CA ILE A 75 -16.27 2.42 -5.55
C ILE A 75 -15.78 2.21 -4.13
N GLY A 76 -16.33 1.22 -3.41
CA GLY A 76 -15.88 0.96 -2.05
C GLY A 76 -14.44 0.48 -2.00
N PHE A 77 -13.96 -0.25 -3.02
CA PHE A 77 -12.55 -0.63 -3.08
C PHE A 77 -11.63 0.59 -3.22
N ALA A 78 -11.99 1.56 -4.07
CA ALA A 78 -11.25 2.82 -4.17
C ALA A 78 -11.27 3.61 -2.86
N GLU A 79 -12.41 3.67 -2.17
CA GLU A 79 -12.52 4.32 -0.85
C GLU A 79 -11.62 3.65 0.20
N ARG A 80 -11.55 2.32 0.21
CA ARG A 80 -10.65 1.56 1.12
C ARG A 80 -9.18 1.76 0.76
N ILE A 81 -8.84 1.83 -0.52
CA ILE A 81 -7.47 2.18 -0.96
C ILE A 81 -7.11 3.59 -0.46
N ASP A 82 -8.01 4.56 -0.61
CA ASP A 82 -7.78 5.94 -0.14
C ASP A 82 -7.60 6.00 1.38
N ASP A 83 -8.44 5.30 2.15
CA ASP A 83 -8.31 5.19 3.61
C ASP A 83 -6.97 4.55 4.01
N PHE A 84 -6.60 3.43 3.39
CA PHE A 84 -5.32 2.77 3.60
C PHE A 84 -4.12 3.68 3.32
N LEU A 85 -4.15 4.41 2.20
CA LEU A 85 -3.11 5.39 1.84
C LEU A 85 -3.04 6.51 2.87
N GLY A 86 -4.19 6.95 3.40
CA GLY A 86 -4.28 7.89 4.52
C GLY A 86 -3.61 7.36 5.78
N ILE A 87 -3.88 6.12 6.17
CA ILE A 87 -3.25 5.45 7.32
C ILE A 87 -1.73 5.35 7.11
N ALA A 88 -1.29 4.81 5.98
CA ALA A 88 0.12 4.65 5.65
C ALA A 88 0.87 6.00 5.68
N SER A 89 0.26 7.06 5.14
CA SER A 89 0.84 8.41 5.17
C SER A 89 1.01 8.95 6.59
N ARG A 90 0.13 8.63 7.54
CA ARG A 90 0.27 9.06 8.96
C ARG A 90 1.47 8.41 9.64
N HIS A 91 1.83 7.20 9.23
CA HIS A 91 3.01 6.46 9.69
C HIS A 91 4.28 6.74 8.87
N GLY A 92 4.26 7.77 8.00
CA GLY A 92 5.41 8.13 7.16
C GLY A 92 5.77 7.08 6.09
N MET A 93 4.83 6.21 5.74
CA MET A 93 5.06 5.10 4.80
C MET A 93 4.77 5.51 3.36
N ARG A 94 5.64 5.09 2.45
CA ARG A 94 5.36 5.06 1.01
C ARG A 94 4.68 3.75 0.65
N THR A 95 3.55 3.83 -0.04
CA THR A 95 2.83 2.64 -0.47
C THR A 95 3.19 2.27 -1.90
N LEU A 96 3.62 1.02 -2.12
CA LEU A 96 3.74 0.40 -3.43
C LEU A 96 2.52 -0.46 -3.69
N LEU A 97 1.66 0.01 -4.60
CA LEU A 97 0.48 -0.72 -5.05
C LEU A 97 0.89 -1.71 -6.15
N THR A 98 0.70 -3.00 -5.89
CA THR A 98 0.83 -4.04 -6.92
C THR A 98 -0.53 -4.22 -7.58
N LEU A 99 -0.65 -3.74 -8.81
CA LEU A 99 -1.87 -3.85 -9.61
C LEU A 99 -1.98 -5.24 -10.22
N PHE A 100 -3.23 -5.67 -10.45
CA PHE A 100 -3.57 -6.91 -11.16
C PHE A 100 -3.04 -8.16 -10.49
N ASP A 101 -3.21 -8.26 -9.17
CA ASP A 101 -2.97 -9.53 -8.49
C ASP A 101 -4.12 -10.49 -8.82
N ASP A 102 -3.79 -11.63 -9.42
CA ASP A 102 -4.73 -12.65 -9.93
C ASP A 102 -4.56 -14.03 -9.25
N CYS A 103 -3.78 -14.08 -8.17
CA CYS A 103 -3.39 -15.30 -7.45
C CYS A 103 -4.01 -15.44 -6.05
#